data_AF-A0A382X120-F1
#
_entry.id   AF-A0A382X120-F1
#
_cell.length_a   1.000
_cell.length_b   1.000
_cell.length_c   1.000
_cell.angle_alpha   90.00
_cell.angle_beta   90.00
_cell.angle_gamma   90.00
#
_symmetry.space_group_name_H-M   'P 1'
#
loop_
_entity.id
_entity.type
_entity.pdbx_description
1 polymer ?
#
loop_
_entity_poly.entity_id
_entity_poly.type
_entity_poly.pdbx_seq_one_letter_code
_entity_poly.pdbx_strand_id
1 'polypeptide(L)'
;MDLEDISAYYSNDDRIVVIENLDDIGQPYSCEQWSDGLENHQIFTDDGLYYPIYDMLSIENYYAGRAIIDYNKVFRYLGIENSEVISLVDSMLLDWSLGDLNGDQIINILDIIEVINIILNPSYNNAADMNQDGIVNIQDIIILIGIILEE
;
A
#
# COMPACT_ATOMS: atom_id res chain seq x y z
N MET A 1 22.09 5.76 -3.47
CA MET A 1 20.80 5.50 -4.11
C MET A 1 19.86 6.42 -3.35
N ASP A 2 19.59 7.57 -3.95
CA ASP A 2 18.84 8.64 -3.29
C ASP A 2 17.36 8.24 -3.21
N LEU A 3 16.55 9.02 -2.49
CA LEU A 3 15.10 8.75 -2.34
C LEU A 3 14.39 8.66 -3.71
N GLU A 4 14.83 9.46 -4.69
CA GLU A 4 14.36 9.44 -6.09
C GLU A 4 14.37 8.04 -6.72
N ASP A 5 15.24 7.15 -6.26
CA ASP A 5 15.37 5.79 -6.80
C ASP A 5 14.23 4.84 -6.34
N ILE A 6 13.67 5.02 -5.14
CA ILE A 6 12.56 4.17 -4.64
C ILE A 6 11.23 4.60 -5.28
N SER A 7 10.97 5.91 -5.30
CA SER A 7 9.79 6.47 -5.97
C SER A 7 9.77 6.09 -7.45
N ALA A 8 10.91 6.17 -8.13
CA ALA A 8 11.03 5.71 -9.52
C ALA A 8 10.82 4.20 -9.67
N TYR A 9 11.38 3.37 -8.77
CA TYR A 9 11.24 1.90 -8.82
C TYR A 9 9.78 1.45 -8.75
N TYR A 10 8.98 2.07 -7.88
CA TYR A 10 7.56 1.73 -7.69
C TYR A 10 6.58 2.60 -8.49
N SER A 11 7.06 3.47 -9.38
CA SER A 11 6.24 4.45 -10.11
C SER A 11 5.09 3.87 -10.95
N ASN A 12 5.12 2.58 -11.29
CA ASN A 12 4.08 1.91 -12.07
C ASN A 12 3.31 0.83 -11.26
N ASP A 13 3.51 0.76 -9.95
CA ASP A 13 2.78 -0.17 -9.07
C ASP A 13 1.71 0.57 -8.28
N ASP A 14 0.46 0.50 -8.75
CA ASP A 14 -0.69 1.20 -8.16
C ASP A 14 -1.02 0.73 -6.72
N ARG A 15 -0.38 -0.34 -6.22
CA ARG A 15 -0.52 -0.83 -4.84
C ARG A 15 0.38 -0.10 -3.86
N ILE A 16 1.34 0.69 -4.36
CA ILE A 16 2.35 1.36 -3.54
C ILE A 16 2.20 2.87 -3.65
N VAL A 17 2.19 3.51 -2.49
CA VAL A 17 2.29 4.96 -2.38
C VAL A 17 3.59 5.28 -1.65
N VAL A 18 4.52 5.90 -2.36
CA VAL A 18 5.73 6.46 -1.76
C VAL A 18 5.44 7.90 -1.39
N ILE A 19 5.62 8.23 -0.11
CA ILE A 19 5.47 9.60 0.39
C ILE A 19 6.85 10.07 0.84
N GLU A 20 7.29 11.18 0.27
CA GLU A 20 8.59 11.79 0.54
C GLU A 20 8.39 13.19 1.15
N ASN A 21 9.42 13.74 1.79
CA ASN A 21 9.38 15.07 2.41
C ASN A 21 8.21 15.23 3.39
N LEU A 22 8.06 14.26 4.30
CA LEU A 22 7.01 14.21 5.32
C LEU A 22 7.20 15.30 6.39
N ASP A 23 6.55 16.44 6.19
CA ASP A 23 6.45 17.53 7.17
C ASP A 23 4.99 17.64 7.70
N ASP A 24 4.79 17.94 9.00
CA ASP A 24 3.47 17.96 9.68
C ASP A 24 3.02 19.40 9.97
N ILE A 25 1.94 19.88 9.35
CA ILE A 25 1.38 21.24 9.56
C ILE A 25 0.45 21.29 10.80
N GLY A 26 0.74 20.47 11.82
CA GLY A 26 0.03 20.44 13.08
C GLY A 26 -1.35 19.77 13.00
N GLN A 27 -1.51 18.71 13.80
CA GLN A 27 -2.78 18.01 13.97
C GLN A 27 -3.73 18.74 14.93
N PRO A 28 -5.08 18.62 14.74
CA PRO A 28 -5.78 17.94 13.66
C PRO A 28 -6.16 18.84 12.46
N TYR A 29 -6.21 18.26 11.27
CA TYR A 29 -6.61 18.95 10.03
C TYR A 29 -8.13 19.04 9.81
N SER A 30 -8.57 20.14 9.20
CA SER A 30 -9.94 20.31 8.67
C SER A 30 -10.10 19.72 7.26
N CYS A 31 -11.33 19.41 6.84
CA CYS A 31 -11.61 18.86 5.50
C CYS A 31 -11.20 19.79 4.35
N GLU A 32 -11.14 21.11 4.58
CA GLU A 32 -10.70 22.09 3.59
C GLU A 32 -9.17 22.07 3.41
N GLN A 33 -8.40 21.81 4.49
CA GLN A 33 -6.95 21.66 4.44
C GLN A 33 -6.51 20.40 3.68
N TRP A 34 -7.34 19.36 3.67
CA TRP A 34 -7.12 18.17 2.85
C TRP A 34 -7.32 18.43 1.34
N SER A 35 -8.02 19.50 0.94
CA SER A 35 -8.46 19.73 -0.44
C SER A 35 -7.57 20.68 -1.25
N ASP A 36 -6.63 21.40 -0.63
CA ASP A 36 -5.87 22.48 -1.28
C ASP A 36 -4.43 22.08 -1.68
N GLY A 37 -4.19 20.78 -1.83
CA GLY A 37 -2.89 20.16 -2.09
C GLY A 37 -2.63 19.81 -3.56
N LEU A 38 -2.34 20.85 -4.35
CA LEU A 38 -1.77 20.94 -5.71
C LEU A 38 -1.34 19.65 -6.47
N GLU A 39 -1.82 19.57 -7.71
CA GLU A 39 -1.43 18.61 -8.74
C GLU A 39 0.10 18.53 -8.92
N ASN A 40 0.64 17.31 -8.79
CA ASN A 40 1.97 16.86 -9.22
C ASN A 40 3.20 16.98 -8.31
N HIS A 41 3.14 17.51 -7.10
CA HIS A 41 4.21 17.23 -6.11
C HIS A 41 3.60 17.13 -4.72
N GLN A 42 3.87 16.03 -4.01
CA GLN A 42 3.64 15.95 -2.56
C GLN A 42 4.68 16.84 -1.87
N ILE A 43 4.46 18.16 -1.90
CA ILE A 43 5.19 19.13 -1.07
C ILE A 43 4.19 19.61 -0.04
N PHE A 44 4.51 19.46 1.24
CA PHE A 44 3.82 20.23 2.28
C PHE A 44 4.79 20.85 3.28
N THR A 45 5.38 21.95 2.82
CA THR A 45 5.89 23.14 3.54
C THR A 45 5.81 23.24 5.08
N ASP A 46 6.97 23.61 5.65
CA ASP A 46 7.27 24.42 6.87
C ASP A 46 6.70 23.91 8.21
N ASP A 47 7.54 23.15 8.91
CA ASP A 47 7.40 22.55 10.25
C ASP A 47 7.34 23.52 11.45
N GLY A 48 7.47 24.83 11.25
CA GLY A 48 7.46 25.77 12.38
C GLY A 48 8.64 25.54 13.34
N LEU A 49 8.40 25.13 14.59
CA LEU A 49 9.45 24.96 15.62
C LEU A 49 9.62 23.51 16.12
N TYR A 50 8.78 22.58 15.66
CA TYR A 50 8.74 21.20 16.13
C TYR A 50 8.55 20.25 14.95
N TYR A 51 9.21 19.09 14.99
CA TYR A 51 9.21 18.15 13.86
C TYR A 51 8.64 16.77 14.28
N PRO A 52 7.34 16.62 14.62
CA PRO A 52 6.84 15.38 15.20
C PRO A 52 7.02 14.13 14.33
N ILE A 53 6.74 14.21 13.02
CA ILE A 53 6.90 13.07 12.11
C ILE A 53 8.39 12.73 11.91
N TYR A 54 9.24 13.74 11.75
CA TYR A 54 10.69 13.55 11.74
C TYR A 54 11.19 12.93 13.04
N ASP A 55 10.77 13.41 14.20
CA ASP A 55 11.17 12.86 15.50
C ASP A 55 10.71 11.40 15.66
N MET A 56 9.56 11.06 15.10
CA MET A 56 9.04 9.68 15.11
C MET A 56 9.78 8.74 14.15
N LEU A 57 10.24 9.24 12.99
CA LEU A 57 10.75 8.42 11.89
C LEU A 57 12.24 8.67 11.56
N SER A 58 12.92 9.53 12.31
CA SER A 58 14.36 9.76 12.15
C SER A 58 15.15 8.69 12.91
N ILE A 59 16.28 8.31 12.32
CA ILE A 59 17.23 7.37 12.92
C ILE A 59 18.51 8.14 13.18
N GLU A 60 18.91 8.26 14.44
CA GLU A 60 20.18 8.92 14.84
C GLU A 60 20.38 10.35 14.28
N ASN A 61 19.29 11.09 14.01
CA ASN A 61 19.28 12.39 13.32
C ASN A 61 19.70 12.35 11.83
N TYR A 62 19.60 11.19 11.18
CA TYR A 62 19.68 11.10 9.72
C TYR A 62 18.37 11.54 9.07
N TYR A 63 18.49 12.38 8.04
CA TYR A 63 17.38 12.93 7.26
C TYR A 63 16.74 11.94 6.26
N ALA A 64 17.19 10.69 6.20
CA ALA A 64 16.78 9.69 5.20
C ALA A 64 16.15 8.43 5.82
N GLY A 65 15.52 8.55 7.00
CA GLY A 65 14.74 7.47 7.59
C GLY A 65 13.55 7.11 6.69
N ARG A 66 13.33 5.82 6.46
CA ARG A 66 12.23 5.29 5.66
C ARG A 66 11.40 4.36 6.53
N ALA A 67 10.10 4.61 6.57
CA ALA A 67 9.15 3.77 7.26
C ALA A 67 8.28 3.01 6.26
N ILE A 68 7.99 1.74 6.54
CA ILE A 68 7.04 0.93 5.78
C ILE A 68 5.81 0.69 6.65
N ILE A 69 4.64 1.02 6.11
CA ILE A 69 3.33 0.69 6.68
C ILE A 69 2.62 -0.18 5.65
N ASP A 70 2.12 -1.34 6.06
CA ASP A 70 1.45 -2.25 5.13
C ASP A 70 -0.02 -1.88 4.90
N TYR A 71 -0.69 -2.60 4.00
CA TYR A 71 -2.11 -2.41 3.69
C TYR A 71 -3.04 -2.66 4.89
N ASN A 72 -2.58 -3.37 5.93
CA ASN A 72 -3.28 -3.55 7.19
C ASN A 72 -3.05 -2.41 8.19
N LYS A 73 -2.36 -1.33 7.77
CA LYS A 73 -2.01 -0.15 8.59
C LYS A 73 -1.08 -0.49 9.75
N VAL A 74 -0.28 -1.53 9.60
CA VAL A 74 0.69 -1.93 10.62
C VAL A 74 2.08 -1.51 10.17
N PHE A 75 2.81 -0.87 11.09
CA PHE A 75 4.21 -0.52 10.89
C PHE A 75 5.06 -1.79 10.76
N ARG A 76 5.87 -1.87 9.71
CA ARG A 76 6.68 -3.04 9.34
C ARG A 76 8.16 -2.81 9.56
N TYR A 77 8.64 -1.61 9.26
CA TYR A 77 10.07 -1.33 9.18
C TYR A 77 10.35 0.16 9.34
N LEU A 78 11.52 0.45 9.92
CA LEU A 78 12.15 1.76 9.92
C LEU A 78 13.66 1.56 9.71
N GLY A 79 14.22 2.17 8.67
CA GLY A 79 15.63 2.04 8.33
C GLY A 79 16.11 3.06 7.30
N ILE A 80 17.38 2.97 6.92
CA ILE A 80 18.04 3.92 5.99
C ILE A 80 18.51 3.28 4.68
N GLU A 81 18.41 1.96 4.53
CA GLU A 81 18.95 1.23 3.39
C GLU A 81 17.87 0.94 2.34
N ASN A 82 18.05 1.46 1.12
CA ASN A 82 17.09 1.27 0.02
C ASN A 82 16.88 -0.21 -0.32
N SER A 83 17.94 -1.01 -0.31
CA SER A 83 17.86 -2.43 -0.67
C SER A 83 17.00 -3.23 0.30
N GLU A 84 17.02 -2.87 1.59
CA GLU A 84 16.17 -3.52 2.60
C GLU A 84 14.71 -3.14 2.41
N VAL A 85 14.44 -1.85 2.15
CA VAL A 85 13.09 -1.36 1.84
C VAL A 85 12.53 -2.08 0.62
N ILE A 86 13.27 -2.10 -0.48
CA ILE A 86 12.83 -2.75 -1.73
C ILE A 86 12.61 -4.24 -1.50
N SER A 87 13.56 -4.93 -0.88
CA SER A 87 13.44 -6.37 -0.61
C SER A 87 12.22 -6.69 0.25
N LEU A 88 11.93 -5.88 1.27
CA LEU A 88 10.80 -6.11 2.16
C LEU A 88 9.48 -5.79 1.44
N VAL A 89 9.39 -4.65 0.77
CA VAL A 89 8.19 -4.27 0.02
C VAL A 89 7.90 -5.30 -1.06
N ASP A 90 8.90 -5.70 -1.86
CA ASP A 90 8.73 -6.73 -2.89
C ASP A 90 8.24 -8.05 -2.29
N SER A 91 8.76 -8.46 -1.12
CA SER A 91 8.26 -9.66 -0.42
C SER A 91 6.80 -9.52 0.02
N MET A 92 6.38 -8.33 0.45
CA MET A 92 4.99 -8.05 0.83
C MET A 92 4.07 -7.99 -0.39
N LEU A 93 4.58 -7.59 -1.56
CA LEU A 93 3.83 -7.60 -2.82
C LEU A 93 3.69 -9.01 -3.39
N LEU A 94 4.61 -9.93 -3.10
CA LEU A 94 4.49 -11.34 -3.50
C LEU A 94 3.33 -12.02 -2.78
N ASP A 95 3.05 -11.63 -1.54
CA ASP A 95 1.87 -12.07 -0.79
C ASP A 95 0.57 -11.43 -1.32
N TRP A 96 0.68 -10.43 -2.22
CA TRP A 96 -0.45 -9.79 -2.89
C TRP A 96 -0.54 -10.25 -4.35
N SER A 97 -1.33 -11.30 -4.58
CA SER A 97 -1.78 -11.63 -5.93
C SER A 97 -3.30 -11.50 -5.99
N LEU A 98 -3.78 -10.71 -6.94
CA LEU A 98 -5.22 -10.58 -7.20
C LEU A 98 -5.76 -11.98 -7.52
N GLY A 99 -6.76 -12.44 -6.79
CA GLY A 99 -7.34 -13.76 -6.95
C GLY A 99 -6.63 -14.91 -6.23
N ASP A 100 -5.50 -14.67 -5.56
CA ASP A 100 -4.90 -15.63 -4.62
C ASP A 100 -5.34 -15.26 -3.19
N LEU A 101 -6.36 -15.95 -2.69
CA LEU A 101 -6.97 -15.65 -1.40
C LEU A 101 -6.39 -16.47 -0.26
N ASN A 102 -5.67 -17.56 -0.56
CA ASN A 102 -5.07 -18.43 0.45
C ASN A 102 -3.54 -18.23 0.58
N GLY A 103 -2.93 -17.43 -0.29
CA GLY A 103 -1.52 -17.07 -0.29
C GLY A 103 -0.59 -18.20 -0.75
N ASP A 104 -1.09 -19.19 -1.49
CA ASP A 104 -0.31 -20.34 -1.97
C ASP A 104 0.33 -20.11 -3.36
N GLN A 105 0.11 -18.94 -3.95
CA GLN A 105 0.61 -18.50 -5.25
C GLN A 105 0.00 -19.27 -6.44
N ILE A 106 -1.12 -19.98 -6.24
CA ILE A 106 -1.81 -20.75 -7.28
C ILE A 106 -3.29 -20.39 -7.29
N ILE A 107 -3.72 -19.63 -8.31
CA ILE A 107 -5.13 -19.31 -8.50
C ILE A 107 -5.90 -20.56 -8.93
N ASN A 108 -6.75 -21.08 -8.04
CA ASN A 108 -7.53 -22.29 -8.28
C ASN A 108 -8.90 -22.26 -7.58
N ILE A 109 -9.58 -23.41 -7.54
CA ILE A 109 -10.92 -23.52 -6.94
C ILE A 109 -10.94 -23.19 -5.43
N LEU A 110 -9.81 -23.31 -4.74
CA LEU A 110 -9.70 -22.95 -3.32
C LEU A 110 -9.89 -21.44 -3.12
N ASP A 111 -9.39 -20.61 -4.02
CA ASP A 111 -9.57 -19.15 -3.97
C ASP A 111 -11.04 -18.76 -4.15
N ILE A 112 -11.75 -19.41 -5.08
CA ILE A 112 -13.19 -19.22 -5.26
C ILE A 112 -13.96 -19.54 -3.96
N ILE A 113 -13.55 -20.58 -3.22
CA ILE A 113 -14.18 -20.91 -1.94
C ILE A 113 -14.01 -19.77 -0.95
N GLU A 114 -12.83 -19.12 -0.91
CA GLU A 114 -12.60 -17.96 -0.06
C GLU A 114 -13.43 -16.73 -0.47
N VAL A 115 -13.58 -16.47 -1.78
CA VAL A 115 -14.50 -15.40 -2.25
C VAL A 115 -15.93 -15.69 -1.82
N ILE A 116 -16.39 -16.95 -1.91
CA ILE A 116 -17.72 -17.35 -1.41
C ILE A 116 -17.84 -17.10 0.10
N ASN A 117 -16.80 -17.44 0.88
CA ASN A 117 -16.80 -17.17 2.32
C ASN A 117 -16.92 -15.67 2.61
N ILE A 118 -16.23 -14.83 1.85
CA ILE A 118 -16.31 -13.36 1.94
C ILE A 118 -17.72 -12.86 1.59
N ILE A 119 -18.35 -13.40 0.55
CA ILE A 119 -19.72 -13.02 0.18
C ILE A 119 -20.73 -13.42 1.27
N LEU A 120 -20.55 -14.61 1.87
CA LEU A 120 -21.42 -15.12 2.93
C LEU A 120 -21.23 -14.39 4.27
N ASN A 121 -20.00 -13.96 4.56
CA ASN A 121 -19.64 -13.19 5.76
C ASN A 121 -18.87 -11.93 5.33
N PRO A 122 -19.59 -10.87 4.92
CA PRO A 122 -19.00 -9.68 4.30
C PRO A 122 -17.82 -9.12 5.08
N SER A 123 -16.63 -9.29 4.51
CA SER A 123 -15.37 -8.69 4.93
C SER A 123 -14.62 -8.32 3.67
N TYR A 124 -14.53 -7.03 3.37
CA TYR A 124 -13.87 -6.57 2.15
C TYR A 124 -12.42 -7.07 2.09
N ASN A 125 -12.07 -7.68 0.96
CA ASN A 125 -10.73 -8.13 0.65
C ASN A 125 -10.41 -7.70 -0.78
N ASN A 126 -9.37 -6.88 -0.93
CA ASN A 126 -8.94 -6.37 -2.23
C ASN A 126 -8.51 -7.49 -3.19
N ALA A 127 -7.92 -8.59 -2.69
CA ALA A 127 -7.54 -9.71 -3.53
C ALA A 127 -8.76 -10.45 -4.11
N ALA A 128 -9.95 -10.29 -3.49
CA ALA A 128 -11.20 -10.89 -3.94
C ALA A 128 -12.01 -9.96 -4.87
N ASP A 129 -11.63 -8.69 -4.99
CA ASP A 129 -12.29 -7.67 -5.81
C ASP A 129 -11.60 -7.61 -7.19
N MET A 130 -11.94 -8.59 -8.02
CA MET A 130 -11.24 -8.89 -9.28
C MET A 130 -11.49 -7.84 -10.35
N ASN A 131 -12.62 -7.13 -10.30
CA ASN A 131 -12.92 -6.02 -11.20
C ASN A 131 -12.62 -4.64 -10.58
N GLN A 132 -12.14 -4.61 -9.34
CA GLN A 132 -11.76 -3.41 -8.59
C GLN A 132 -12.88 -2.36 -8.51
N ASP A 133 -14.13 -2.81 -8.41
CA ASP A 133 -15.30 -1.92 -8.30
C ASP A 133 -15.64 -1.54 -6.85
N GLY A 134 -14.89 -2.08 -5.88
CA GLY A 134 -15.08 -1.87 -4.45
C GLY A 134 -16.12 -2.81 -3.84
N ILE A 135 -16.65 -3.78 -4.59
CA ILE A 135 -17.72 -4.69 -4.16
C ILE A 135 -17.38 -6.15 -4.52
N VAL A 136 -16.99 -6.94 -3.52
CA VAL A 136 -16.82 -8.39 -3.70
C VAL A 136 -18.18 -9.08 -3.87
N ASN A 137 -18.44 -9.62 -5.07
CA ASN A 137 -19.69 -10.26 -5.45
C ASN A 137 -19.49 -11.38 -6.50
N ILE A 138 -20.58 -11.85 -7.12
CA ILE A 138 -20.55 -12.95 -8.10
C ILE A 138 -19.74 -12.60 -9.36
N GLN A 139 -19.58 -11.33 -9.70
CA GLN A 139 -18.78 -10.90 -10.84
C GLN A 139 -17.31 -11.25 -10.65
N ASP A 140 -16.78 -11.14 -9.43
CA ASP A 140 -15.39 -11.50 -9.12
C ASP A 140 -15.13 -13.00 -9.29
N ILE A 141 -16.10 -13.82 -8.87
CA ILE A 141 -16.06 -15.27 -9.07
C ILE A 141 -16.05 -15.61 -10.57
N ILE A 142 -16.83 -14.89 -11.39
CA ILE A 142 -16.86 -15.12 -12.83
C ILE A 142 -15.49 -14.83 -13.46
N ILE A 143 -14.81 -13.76 -13.02
CA ILE A 143 -13.46 -13.41 -13.48
C ILE A 143 -12.46 -14.50 -13.06
N LEU A 144 -12.48 -14.94 -11.80
CA LEU A 144 -11.64 -16.03 -11.31
C LEU A 144 -11.84 -17.34 -12.10
N ILE A 145 -13.10 -17.71 -12.38
CA ILE A 145 -13.40 -18.88 -13.22
C ILE A 145 -12.83 -18.71 -14.62
N GLY A 146 -12.92 -17.50 -15.20
CA GLY A 146 -12.31 -17.18 -16.48
C GLY A 146 -10.81 -17.45 -16.49
N ILE A 147 -10.10 -16.96 -15.47
CA ILE A 147 -8.65 -17.18 -15.29
C ILE A 147 -8.33 -18.68 -15.17
N ILE A 148 -9.03 -19.40 -14.29
CA ILE A 148 -8.78 -20.83 -14.04
C ILE A 148 -9.02 -21.70 -15.28
N LEU A 149 -9.94 -21.30 -16.16
CA LEU A 149 -10.27 -22.06 -17.38
C LEU A 149 -9.40 -21.70 -18.59
N GLU A 150 -8.70 -20.56 -18.55
CA GLU A 150 -7.76 -20.14 -19.59
C GLU A 150 -6.34 -20.70 -19.40
N GLU A 151 -6.05 -21.35 -18.26
CA GLU A 151 -4.84 -22.13 -18.00
C GLU A 151 -4.80 -23.50 -18.71
#